data_AF-A0A7V7ATB5-F1
#
_entry.id   AF-A0A7V7ATB5-F1
#
_cell.length_a   1.000
_cell.length_b   1.000
_cell.length_c   1.000
_cell.angle_alpha   90.00
_cell.angle_beta   90.00
_cell.angle_gamma   90.00
#
_symmetry.space_group_name_H-M   'P 1'
#
loop_
_entity.id
_entity.type
_entity.pdbx_description
1 polymer ?
#
loop_
_entity_poly.entity_id
_entity_poly.type
_entity_poly.pdbx_seq_one_letter_code
_entity_poly.pdbx_strand_id
1 'polypeptide(L)'
;GKPQYDLPRAWLGTSYDFSFSGLKTAVLNLLNRAKLKGEQIKMADLAASFQVSVVEVLVEKTVSLAQEKGIKTVLMAGGVSANSLLRKQMVARCQREGLKLYYPPLELCTDNAAMIACAAHYQYHKGNFAGWDLNAVPRLPLS
;
A
#
# COMPACT_ATOMS: atom_id res chain seq x y z
N GLY A 1 -1.01 1.09 19.24
CA GLY A 1 -0.06 1.67 20.22
C GLY A 1 0.32 3.06 19.79
N LYS A 2 1.41 3.59 20.34
CA LYS A 2 2.00 4.88 19.97
C LYS A 2 3.29 4.63 19.18
N PRO A 3 3.55 5.31 18.05
CA PRO A 3 4.80 5.15 17.32
C PRO A 3 5.95 5.76 18.14
N GLN A 4 6.76 4.91 18.77
CA GLN A 4 7.85 5.32 19.67
C GLN A 4 9.25 4.95 19.16
N TYR A 5 9.33 4.18 18.08
CA TYR A 5 10.60 3.71 17.55
C TYR A 5 10.85 4.33 16.19
N ASP A 6 12.06 4.84 15.98
CA ASP A 6 12.46 5.37 14.69
C ASP A 6 12.88 4.22 13.77
N LEU A 7 12.01 3.91 12.80
CA LEU A 7 12.22 2.87 11.81
C LEU A 7 12.52 3.51 10.45
N PRO A 8 13.38 2.88 9.63
CA PRO A 8 13.84 3.47 8.38
C PRO A 8 12.71 3.58 7.36
N ARG A 9 12.58 4.75 6.74
CA ARG A 9 11.78 4.93 5.54
C ARG A 9 12.68 4.62 4.33
N ALA A 10 12.28 3.63 3.54
CA ALA A 10 13.04 3.19 2.38
C ALA A 10 12.81 4.12 1.17
N TRP A 11 13.37 5.32 1.25
CA TRP A 11 13.42 6.25 0.14
C TRP A 11 14.46 5.77 -0.88
N LEU A 12 14.01 5.14 -1.96
CA LEU A 12 14.87 4.71 -3.08
C LEU A 12 15.30 5.90 -3.96
N GLY A 13 15.92 6.92 -3.36
CA GLY A 13 16.34 8.15 -4.03
C GLY A 13 15.17 8.81 -4.78
N THR A 14 15.36 9.06 -6.08
CA THR A 14 14.33 9.61 -6.99
C THR A 14 13.40 8.55 -7.59
N SER A 15 13.62 7.26 -7.32
CA SER A 15 12.75 6.20 -7.84
C SER A 15 11.42 6.17 -7.08
N TYR A 16 10.34 5.88 -7.81
CA TYR A 16 9.02 5.60 -7.26
C TYR A 16 8.81 4.11 -6.93
N ASP A 17 9.81 3.26 -7.13
CA ASP A 17 9.79 1.86 -6.70
C ASP A 17 9.70 1.76 -5.17
N PHE A 18 9.16 0.64 -4.67
CA PHE A 18 9.05 0.40 -3.23
C PHE A 18 10.05 -0.66 -2.76
N SER A 19 10.59 -0.47 -1.56
CA SER A 19 11.38 -1.49 -0.86
C SER A 19 10.96 -1.54 0.61
N PHE A 20 10.63 -2.73 1.10
CA PHE A 20 10.24 -2.93 2.51
C PHE A 20 11.09 -3.99 3.22
N SER A 21 12.03 -4.62 2.52
CA SER A 21 12.88 -5.68 3.08
C SER A 21 13.78 -5.16 4.22
N GLY A 22 14.37 -3.98 4.04
CA GLY A 22 15.20 -3.33 5.07
C GLY A 22 14.44 -3.02 6.35
N LEU A 23 13.14 -2.76 6.26
CA LEU A 23 12.30 -2.45 7.42
C LEU A 23 12.13 -3.67 8.34
N LYS A 24 11.95 -4.87 7.76
CA LYS A 24 11.92 -6.12 8.54
C LYS A 24 13.23 -6.31 9.32
N THR A 25 14.36 -6.11 8.65
CA THR A 25 15.69 -6.24 9.27
C THR A 25 15.88 -5.21 10.40
N ALA A 26 15.44 -3.97 10.20
CA ALA A 26 15.51 -2.94 11.25
C ALA A 26 14.69 -3.32 12.49
N VAL A 27 13.46 -3.83 12.30
CA VAL A 27 12.61 -4.32 13.39
C VAL A 27 13.28 -5.47 14.15
N LEU A 28 13.84 -6.45 13.44
CA LEU A 28 14.54 -7.58 14.06
C LEU A 28 15.76 -7.12 14.87
N ASN A 29 16.56 -6.19 14.32
CA ASN A 29 17.73 -5.66 15.01
C ASN A 29 17.34 -4.88 16.28
N LEU A 30 16.25 -4.11 16.22
CA LEU A 30 15.72 -3.38 17.37
C LEU A 30 15.28 -4.33 18.49
N LEU A 31 14.55 -5.40 18.15
CA LEU A 31 14.14 -6.44 19.10
C LEU A 31 15.35 -7.15 19.73
N ASN A 32 16.34 -7.53 18.92
CA ASN A 32 17.55 -8.19 19.41
C ASN A 32 18.36 -7.29 20.36
N ARG A 33 18.49 -6.00 20.03
CA ARG A 33 19.20 -5.03 20.88
C ARG A 33 18.51 -4.83 22.22
N ALA A 34 17.18 -4.68 22.24
CA ALA A 34 16.42 -4.57 23.48
C ALA A 34 16.56 -5.83 24.34
N LYS A 35 16.50 -7.01 23.72
CA LYS A 35 16.71 -8.29 24.41
C LYS A 35 18.09 -8.38 25.08
N LEU A 36 19.16 -7.97 24.39
CA LEU A 36 20.52 -7.96 24.94
C LEU A 36 20.67 -7.01 26.13
N LYS A 37 19.90 -5.92 26.15
CA LYS A 37 19.89 -4.94 27.25
C LYS A 37 18.92 -5.28 28.38
N GLY A 38 18.14 -6.36 28.25
CA GLY A 38 17.06 -6.69 29.20
C GLY A 38 15.88 -5.71 29.14
N GLU A 39 15.76 -4.91 28.08
CA GLU A 39 14.67 -3.95 27.90
C GLU A 39 13.42 -4.65 27.36
N GLN A 40 12.25 -4.31 27.91
CA GLN A 40 10.98 -4.78 27.37
C GLN A 40 10.42 -3.81 26.34
N ILE A 41 10.15 -4.33 25.14
CA ILE A 41 9.46 -3.59 24.08
C ILE A 41 7.96 -3.83 24.17
N LYS A 42 7.19 -2.74 24.18
CA LYS A 42 5.75 -2.81 24.00
C LYS A 42 5.42 -3.08 22.53
N MET A 43 4.99 -4.30 22.23
CA MET A 43 4.73 -4.73 20.85
C MET A 43 3.72 -3.84 20.11
N ALA A 44 2.73 -3.30 20.82
CA ALA A 44 1.75 -2.38 20.23
C ALA A 44 2.37 -1.05 19.73
N ASP A 45 3.48 -0.61 20.34
CA ASP A 45 4.18 0.62 19.97
C ASP A 45 5.17 0.35 18.82
N LEU A 46 5.81 -0.82 18.83
CA LEU A 46 6.60 -1.30 17.70
C LEU A 46 5.76 -1.48 16.43
N ALA A 47 4.59 -2.13 16.56
CA ALA A 47 3.65 -2.30 15.44
C ALA A 47 3.15 -0.95 14.89
N ALA A 48 2.86 0.01 15.78
CA ALA A 48 2.48 1.37 15.37
C ALA A 48 3.63 2.08 14.63
N SER A 49 4.86 1.95 15.12
CA SER A 49 6.05 2.53 14.49
C SER A 49 6.29 1.94 13.09
N PHE A 50 6.14 0.62 12.96
CA PHE A 50 6.22 -0.07 11.67
C PHE A 50 5.15 0.41 10.70
N GLN A 51 3.89 0.47 11.16
CA GLN A 51 2.76 0.91 10.35
C GLN A 51 2.97 2.34 9.83
N VAL A 52 3.42 3.26 10.69
CA VAL A 52 3.73 4.65 10.30
C VAL A 52 4.81 4.69 9.23
N SER A 53 5.91 3.95 9.41
CA SER A 53 7.02 3.91 8.45
C SER A 53 6.60 3.41 7.07
N VAL A 54 5.70 2.42 6.98
CA VAL A 54 5.18 1.91 5.70
C VAL A 54 4.21 2.91 5.08
N VAL A 55 3.25 3.42 5.86
CA VAL A 55 2.21 4.32 5.36
C VAL A 55 2.81 5.62 4.82
N GLU A 56 3.79 6.19 5.51
CA GLU A 56 4.44 7.43 5.10
C GLU A 56 5.08 7.30 3.71
N VAL A 57 5.80 6.20 3.45
CA VAL A 57 6.43 5.94 2.14
C VAL A 57 5.37 5.76 1.04
N LEU A 58 4.29 5.02 1.32
CA LEU A 58 3.19 4.83 0.37
C LEU A 58 2.55 6.17 0.00
N VAL A 59 2.21 6.99 1.00
CA VAL A 59 1.52 8.28 0.80
C VAL A 59 2.41 9.27 0.05
N GLU A 60 3.65 9.47 0.50
CA GLU A 60 4.52 10.48 -0.09
C GLU A 60 4.92 10.12 -1.52
N LYS A 61 5.25 8.85 -1.81
CA LYS A 61 5.60 8.45 -3.18
C LYS A 61 4.41 8.58 -4.13
N THR A 62 3.23 8.12 -3.72
CA THR A 62 2.03 8.21 -4.56
C THR A 62 1.66 9.65 -4.87
N VAL A 63 1.62 10.52 -3.86
CA VAL A 63 1.22 11.92 -4.07
C VAL A 63 2.29 12.72 -4.81
N SER A 64 3.57 12.53 -4.49
CA SER A 64 4.67 13.22 -5.20
C SER A 64 4.67 12.89 -6.69
N LEU A 65 4.51 11.60 -7.04
CA LEU A 65 4.39 11.20 -8.44
C LEU A 65 3.17 11.81 -9.12
N ALA A 66 2.02 11.83 -8.43
CA ALA A 66 0.81 12.42 -8.97
C ALA A 66 1.00 13.91 -9.29
N GLN A 67 1.66 14.66 -8.41
CA GLN A 67 1.98 16.07 -8.63
C GLN A 67 2.96 16.25 -9.79
N GLU A 68 4.06 15.48 -9.80
CA GLU A 68 5.07 15.55 -10.86
C GLU A 68 4.47 15.29 -12.25
N LYS A 69 3.55 14.34 -12.35
CA LYS A 69 2.89 13.95 -13.61
C LYS A 69 1.62 14.75 -13.92
N GLY A 70 1.24 15.71 -13.08
CA GLY A 70 0.01 16.50 -13.26
C GLY A 70 -1.28 15.66 -13.19
N ILE A 71 -1.24 14.51 -12.50
CA ILE A 71 -2.38 13.63 -12.28
C ILE A 71 -3.33 14.28 -11.29
N LYS A 72 -4.63 14.27 -11.59
CA LYS A 72 -5.66 14.90 -10.75
C LYS A 72 -6.36 13.93 -9.80
N THR A 73 -6.18 12.63 -10.03
CA THR A 73 -6.93 11.58 -9.36
C THR A 73 -6.01 10.44 -8.95
N VAL A 74 -6.06 10.09 -7.67
CA VAL A 74 -5.41 8.91 -7.09
C VAL A 74 -6.48 7.87 -6.80
N LEU A 75 -6.20 6.61 -7.15
CA LEU A 75 -7.01 5.46 -6.77
C LEU A 75 -6.18 4.51 -5.92
N MET A 76 -6.74 4.05 -4.80
CA MET A 76 -6.11 3.09 -3.91
C MET A 76 -6.97 1.83 -3.80
N ALA A 77 -6.40 0.67 -4.11
CA ALA A 77 -7.06 -0.63 -4.09
C ALA A 77 -6.13 -1.73 -3.53
N GLY A 78 -6.66 -2.94 -3.39
CA GLY A 78 -5.96 -4.09 -2.80
C GLY A 78 -6.10 -4.16 -1.27
N GLY A 79 -5.78 -5.31 -0.68
CA GLY A 79 -6.08 -5.57 0.74
C GLY A 79 -5.49 -4.54 1.71
N VAL A 80 -4.28 -4.03 1.44
CA VAL A 80 -3.63 -3.02 2.29
C VAL A 80 -4.37 -1.68 2.28
N SER A 81 -5.16 -1.39 1.24
CA SER A 81 -6.02 -0.18 1.18
C SER A 81 -7.09 -0.15 2.27
N ALA A 82 -7.38 -1.29 2.92
CA ALA A 82 -8.27 -1.36 4.08
C ALA A 82 -7.66 -0.75 5.37
N ASN A 83 -6.35 -0.49 5.39
CA ASN A 83 -5.65 0.07 6.54
C ASN A 83 -6.16 1.50 6.85
N SER A 84 -6.69 1.69 8.06
CA SER A 84 -7.31 2.96 8.48
C SER A 84 -6.33 4.12 8.56
N LEU A 85 -5.08 3.87 8.99
CA LEU A 85 -4.04 4.90 9.02
C LEU A 85 -3.67 5.34 7.60
N LEU A 86 -3.51 4.38 6.68
CA LEU A 86 -3.23 4.66 5.26
C LEU A 86 -4.33 5.51 4.64
N ARG A 87 -5.60 5.11 4.80
CA ARG A 87 -6.76 5.89 4.32
C ARG A 87 -6.72 7.31 4.86
N LYS A 88 -6.57 7.47 6.17
CA LYS A 88 -6.54 8.78 6.83
C LYS A 88 -5.43 9.68 6.28
N GLN A 89 -4.21 9.16 6.17
CA GLN A 89 -3.07 9.94 5.69
C GLN A 89 -3.17 10.26 4.20
N MET A 90 -3.60 9.30 3.37
CA MET A 90 -3.79 9.52 1.94
C MET A 90 -4.87 10.58 1.67
N VAL A 91 -6.01 10.52 2.39
CA VAL A 91 -7.06 11.55 2.32
C VAL A 91 -6.50 12.93 2.65
N ALA A 92 -5.84 13.06 3.81
CA ALA A 92 -5.31 14.35 4.25
C ALA A 92 -4.26 14.92 3.27
N ARG A 93 -3.39 14.05 2.74
CA ARG A 93 -2.37 14.45 1.78
C ARG A 93 -2.97 14.83 0.43
N CYS A 94 -3.90 14.04 -0.10
CA CYS A 94 -4.59 14.36 -1.36
C CYS A 94 -5.38 15.67 -1.26
N GLN A 95 -6.09 15.92 -0.15
CA GLN A 95 -6.81 17.16 0.08
C GLN A 95 -5.89 18.38 0.07
N ARG A 96 -4.73 18.28 0.72
CA ARG A 96 -3.72 19.35 0.74
C ARG A 96 -3.23 19.71 -0.67
N GLU A 97 -3.04 18.71 -1.52
CA GLU A 97 -2.53 18.89 -2.88
C GLU A 97 -3.63 19.06 -3.94
N GLY A 98 -4.91 19.15 -3.55
CA GLY A 98 -6.02 19.29 -4.49
C GLY A 98 -6.29 18.05 -5.36
N LEU A 99 -5.85 16.88 -4.93
CA LEU A 99 -6.06 15.60 -5.63
C LEU A 99 -7.39 14.96 -5.22
N LYS A 100 -8.09 14.39 -6.20
CA LYS A 100 -9.24 13.51 -5.93
C LYS A 100 -8.75 12.14 -5.51
N LEU A 101 -9.30 11.57 -4.44
CA LEU A 101 -8.96 10.23 -3.97
C LEU A 101 -10.18 9.32 -4.07
N TYR A 102 -9.99 8.14 -4.67
CA TYR A 102 -10.98 7.05 -4.66
C TYR A 102 -10.39 5.80 -4.02
N TYR A 103 -11.20 5.11 -3.22
CA TYR A 103 -10.91 3.78 -2.71
C TYR A 103 -12.23 3.04 -2.45
N PRO A 104 -12.27 1.71 -2.59
CA PRO A 104 -13.49 0.96 -2.42
C PRO A 104 -13.91 0.85 -0.93
N PRO A 105 -15.18 0.50 -0.66
CA PRO A 105 -15.61 -0.01 0.65
C PRO A 105 -14.73 -1.17 1.13
N LEU A 106 -14.64 -1.37 2.45
CA LEU A 106 -13.72 -2.36 3.04
C LEU A 106 -13.95 -3.79 2.51
N GLU A 107 -15.21 -4.20 2.36
CA GLU A 107 -15.61 -5.50 1.84
C GLU A 107 -15.19 -5.75 0.38
N LEU A 108 -14.86 -4.69 -0.36
CA LEU A 108 -14.41 -4.74 -1.75
C LEU A 108 -12.90 -4.49 -1.90
N CYS A 109 -12.15 -4.29 -0.80
CA CYS A 109 -10.70 -4.07 -0.85
C CYS A 109 -9.89 -5.35 -1.07
N THR A 110 -10.32 -6.45 -0.46
CA THR A 110 -9.66 -7.77 -0.55
C THR A 110 -10.18 -8.55 -1.74
N ASP A 111 -9.45 -9.59 -2.15
CA ASP A 111 -9.81 -10.42 -3.29
C ASP A 111 -11.23 -10.99 -3.14
N ASN A 112 -12.09 -10.72 -4.13
CA ASN A 112 -13.49 -11.12 -4.12
C ASN A 112 -14.02 -11.35 -5.54
N ALA A 113 -15.11 -12.12 -5.67
CA ALA A 113 -15.69 -12.42 -6.98
C ALA A 113 -16.33 -11.19 -7.66
N ALA A 114 -16.75 -10.17 -6.89
CA ALA A 114 -17.40 -8.98 -7.46
C ALA A 114 -16.42 -8.17 -8.32
N MET A 115 -15.14 -8.08 -7.94
CA MET A 115 -14.13 -7.41 -8.77
C MET A 115 -13.88 -8.14 -10.10
N ILE A 116 -13.95 -9.48 -10.09
CA ILE A 116 -13.82 -10.31 -11.29
C ILE A 116 -15.04 -10.14 -12.20
N ALA A 117 -16.25 -10.16 -11.63
CA ALA A 117 -17.48 -9.93 -12.38
C ALA A 117 -17.52 -8.53 -13.02
N CYS A 118 -17.08 -7.50 -12.28
CA CYS A 118 -16.96 -6.14 -12.79
C CYS A 118 -15.97 -6.05 -13.96
N ALA A 119 -14.77 -6.64 -13.82
CA ALA A 119 -13.80 -6.70 -14.91
C ALA A 119 -14.35 -7.45 -16.14
N ALA A 120 -15.02 -8.58 -15.92
CA ALA A 120 -15.64 -9.38 -16.97
C ALA A 120 -16.75 -8.60 -17.72
N HIS A 121 -17.55 -7.80 -17.01
CA HIS A 121 -18.57 -6.95 -17.61
C HIS A 121 -17.97 -5.94 -18.61
N TYR A 122 -16.86 -5.28 -18.24
CA TYR A 122 -16.17 -4.39 -19.18
C TYR A 122 -15.52 -5.13 -20.35
N GLN A 123 -15.03 -6.35 -20.16
CA GLN A 123 -14.49 -7.17 -21.24
C GLN A 123 -15.59 -7.64 -22.21
N TYR A 124 -16.75 -8.03 -21.67
CA TYR A 124 -17.94 -8.37 -22.46
C TYR A 124 -18.35 -7.21 -23.37
N HIS A 125 -18.43 -5.99 -22.83
CA HIS A 125 -18.77 -4.80 -23.61
C HIS A 125 -17.75 -4.44 -24.69
N LYS A 126 -16.49 -4.88 -24.55
CA LYS A 126 -15.45 -4.75 -25.58
C LYS A 126 -15.48 -5.87 -26.62
N GLY A 127 -16.33 -6.88 -26.45
CA GLY A 127 -16.33 -8.09 -27.29
C GLY A 127 -15.13 -9.00 -27.03
N ASN A 128 -14.43 -8.84 -25.91
CA ASN A 128 -13.26 -9.63 -25.56
C ASN A 128 -13.69 -10.95 -24.90
N PHE A 129 -13.91 -11.96 -25.72
CA PHE A 129 -14.23 -13.32 -25.29
C PHE A 129 -13.00 -14.23 -25.41
N ALA A 130 -12.82 -15.09 -24.41
CA ALA A 130 -11.78 -16.10 -24.46
C ALA A 130 -12.28 -17.37 -25.15
N GLY A 131 -11.37 -18.09 -25.81
CA GLY A 131 -11.64 -19.43 -26.36
C GLY A 131 -11.68 -20.51 -25.28
N TRP A 132 -12.09 -21.71 -25.68
CA TRP A 132 -12.15 -22.90 -24.81
C TRP A 132 -10.77 -23.38 -24.34
N ASP A 133 -9.72 -22.93 -25.00
CA ASP A 133 -8.31 -23.22 -24.72
C ASP A 133 -7.69 -22.27 -23.69
N LEU A 134 -8.46 -21.31 -23.15
CA LEU A 134 -7.98 -20.38 -22.13
C LEU A 134 -7.43 -21.15 -20.92
N ASN A 135 -6.21 -20.80 -20.52
CA ASN A 135 -5.56 -21.37 -19.36
C ASN A 135 -5.05 -20.29 -18.40
N ALA A 136 -4.78 -20.66 -17.16
CA ALA A 136 -4.25 -19.77 -16.15
C ALA A 136 -2.84 -19.31 -16.53
N VAL A 137 -2.57 -18.00 -16.39
CA VAL A 137 -1.24 -17.40 -16.54
C VAL A 137 -0.80 -16.88 -15.17
N PRO A 138 0.01 -17.65 -14.41
CA PRO A 138 0.35 -17.29 -13.02
C PRO A 138 1.12 -15.98 -12.86
N ARG A 139 1.78 -15.51 -13.92
CA ARG A 139 2.52 -14.24 -13.97
C ARG A 139 2.00 -13.38 -15.12
N LEU A 140 0.68 -13.16 -15.15
CA LEU A 140 0.05 -12.31 -16.15
C LEU A 140 0.43 -10.84 -15.88
N PRO A 141 1.14 -10.16 -16.80
CA PRO A 141 1.40 -8.73 -16.66
C PRO A 141 0.10 -7.93 -16.85
N LEU A 142 0.02 -6.77 -16.20
CA LEU A 142 -1.13 -5.85 -16.30
C LEU A 142 -1.09 -4.95 -17.56
N SER A 143 0.04 -4.94 -18.27
CA SER A 143 0.31 -4.16 -19.48
C SER A 143 1.24 -4.92 -20.41
#